data_AF-A0A504YRT8-F1
#
_entry.id   AF-A0A504YRT8-F1
#
_cell.length_a   1.000
_cell.length_b   1.000
_cell.length_c   1.000
_cell.angle_alpha   90.00
_cell.angle_beta   90.00
_cell.angle_gamma   90.00
#
_symmetry.space_group_name_H-M   'P 1'
#
loop_
_entity.id
_entity.type
_entity.pdbx_description
1 polymer ?
#
loop_
_entity_poly.entity_id
_entity_poly.type
_entity_poly.pdbx_seq_one_letter_code
_entity_poly.pdbx_strand_id
1 'polypeptide(L)'
;MGAIEKMKYFLSSLSRRKHIKAADINKTQLSRCLSLVDLTALGIGSTLGAGVYVVVGEVARTSAGPGVILSFLIAALSSILSGLCYAEFGARVPKTGSAYIYSYVAVGELMAFVTGWNLILQYIIGTSSVARAWSSNFDGIVNGQISGFFSKHLAMNATGLADYIDPFAFGITLAVTGVLSVGAQESSLVNNVFTLINLGVISYVTITGLFRVKLANWQVNPEDVPPDDPNRAHVTRGGGGGGAGRVGGGGGGGGGGEGGGGGEGGGGCGLTGMISPHENRILIITPECHYESSERKNSRTNSVSSQGRLTSSAPCSFKQYIKLCFTLRRDPIEPTPTSQWITVTNTYLLLLVIICLNAGLIYFDGRTAEYGEFSFVASVATIVVFGILALLICVSLQMQPENKSKVTFKVPGVPWLPALSILVNLHLMFKMSGTTWISYAVWMFFGFLIYFAYGFWKSTERKRENETDADASIQLERNSYCVDLVST
;
A
#
# COMPACT_ATOMS: atom_id res chain seq x y z
N MET A 1 -13.73 27.12 -24.78
CA MET A 1 -13.55 25.71 -24.39
C MET A 1 -14.87 25.12 -23.93
N GLY A 2 -15.35 24.09 -24.63
CA GLY A 2 -16.58 23.38 -24.27
C GLY A 2 -16.45 22.60 -22.96
N ALA A 3 -17.57 22.25 -22.31
CA ALA A 3 -17.58 21.51 -21.05
C ALA A 3 -16.82 20.17 -21.14
N ILE A 4 -16.86 19.51 -22.31
CA ILE A 4 -16.13 18.26 -22.58
C ILE A 4 -14.62 18.49 -22.63
N GLU A 5 -14.14 19.60 -23.21
CA GLU A 5 -12.71 19.93 -23.23
C GLU A 5 -12.20 20.28 -21.84
N LYS A 6 -13.00 21.04 -21.06
CA LYS A 6 -12.68 21.33 -19.66
C LYS A 6 -12.62 20.05 -18.83
N MET A 7 -13.53 19.10 -19.06
CA MET A 7 -13.52 17.80 -18.37
C MET A 7 -12.33 16.95 -18.79
N LYS A 8 -11.98 16.91 -20.08
CA LYS A 8 -10.78 16.20 -20.56
C LYS A 8 -9.49 16.80 -19.99
N TYR A 9 -9.39 18.12 -19.95
CA TYR A 9 -8.25 18.82 -19.34
C TYR A 9 -8.17 18.57 -17.83
N PHE A 10 -9.31 18.55 -17.15
CA PHE A 10 -9.38 18.22 -15.73
C PHE A 10 -8.91 16.78 -15.45
N LEU A 11 -9.41 15.81 -16.22
CA LEU A 11 -9.01 14.40 -16.10
C LEU A 11 -7.53 14.18 -16.45
N SER A 12 -7.01 14.87 -17.47
CA SER A 12 -5.58 14.79 -17.81
C SER A 12 -4.69 15.43 -16.74
N SER A 13 -5.15 16.52 -16.12
CA SER A 13 -4.46 17.15 -14.99
C SER A 13 -4.37 16.20 -13.79
N LEU A 14 -5.45 15.50 -13.43
CA LEU A 14 -5.45 14.54 -12.32
C LEU A 14 -4.57 13.30 -12.55
N SER A 15 -4.30 12.95 -13.81
CA SER A 15 -3.46 11.80 -14.17
C SER A 15 -1.99 12.18 -14.44
N ARG A 16 -1.60 13.44 -14.22
CA ARG A 16 -0.25 13.94 -14.50
C ARG A 16 0.79 13.19 -13.67
N ARG A 17 1.91 12.82 -14.28
CA ARG A 17 3.03 12.11 -13.63
C ARG A 17 4.22 13.05 -13.47
N LYS A 18 4.99 12.90 -12.38
CA LYS A 18 6.22 13.69 -12.21
C LYS A 18 7.28 13.10 -13.10
N HIS A 19 7.77 13.92 -14.02
CA HIS A 19 8.97 13.57 -14.75
C HIS A 19 10.20 13.94 -13.92
N ILE A 20 10.91 12.94 -13.40
CA ILE A 20 12.17 13.17 -12.68
C ILE A 20 13.29 13.18 -13.71
N LYS A 21 13.81 14.36 -14.05
CA LYS A 21 14.98 14.50 -14.92
C LYS A 21 16.17 13.77 -14.29
N ALA A 22 16.94 13.04 -15.11
CA ALA A 22 18.10 12.26 -14.65
C ALA A 22 19.13 13.10 -13.87
N ALA A 23 19.28 14.39 -14.22
CA ALA A 23 20.16 15.34 -13.55
C ALA A 23 19.77 15.64 -12.09
N ASP A 24 18.50 15.45 -11.72
CA ASP A 24 18.00 15.72 -10.37
C ASP A 24 17.97 14.47 -9.49
N ILE A 25 18.19 13.27 -10.03
CA ILE A 25 18.14 11.99 -9.28
C ILE A 25 19.20 11.96 -8.18
N ASN A 26 20.40 12.49 -8.46
CA ASN A 26 21.55 12.45 -7.54
C ASN A 26 21.79 13.76 -6.78
N LYS A 27 21.01 14.81 -7.03
CA LYS A 27 21.16 16.08 -6.31
C LYS A 27 20.43 16.00 -4.97
N THR A 28 21.17 15.71 -3.91
CA THR A 28 20.70 15.78 -2.54
C THR A 28 21.61 16.68 -1.73
N GLN A 29 21.03 17.58 -0.92
CA GLN A 29 21.81 18.47 -0.05
C GLN A 29 22.26 17.82 1.27
N LEU A 30 21.87 16.55 1.50
CA LEU A 30 22.22 15.80 2.71
C LEU A 30 23.48 14.95 2.47
N SER A 31 24.36 14.90 3.47
CA SER A 31 25.53 14.03 3.47
C SER A 31 25.10 12.56 3.55
N ARG A 32 25.65 11.71 2.67
CA ARG A 32 25.43 10.27 2.70
C ARG A 32 26.27 9.66 3.82
N CYS A 33 25.69 9.55 5.02
CA CYS A 33 26.38 9.07 6.22
C CYS A 33 25.89 7.71 6.71
N LEU A 34 24.86 7.13 6.08
CA LEU A 34 24.16 5.95 6.57
C LEU A 34 24.74 4.68 5.95
N SER A 35 25.19 3.75 6.81
CA SER A 35 25.64 2.43 6.41
C SER A 35 24.47 1.45 6.21
N LEU A 36 24.75 0.26 5.67
CA LEU A 36 23.77 -0.82 5.55
C LEU A 36 23.21 -1.21 6.92
N VAL A 37 24.08 -1.29 7.95
CA VAL A 37 23.67 -1.62 9.32
C VAL A 37 22.73 -0.55 9.87
N ASP A 38 23.08 0.73 9.72
CA ASP A 38 22.26 1.85 10.17
C ASP A 38 20.88 1.84 9.48
N LEU A 39 20.84 1.55 8.18
CA LEU A 39 19.59 1.49 7.42
C LEU A 39 18.72 0.30 7.84
N THR A 40 19.32 -0.86 8.09
CA THR A 40 18.59 -2.03 8.62
C THR A 40 18.08 -1.77 10.04
N ALA A 41 18.87 -1.12 10.89
CA ALA A 41 18.48 -0.77 12.24
C ALA A 41 17.35 0.28 12.27
N LEU A 42 17.37 1.24 11.34
CA LEU A 42 16.27 2.18 11.11
C LEU A 42 14.99 1.47 10.69
N GLY A 43 15.07 0.50 9.77
CA GLY A 43 13.91 -0.28 9.34
C GLY A 43 13.33 -1.19 10.42
N ILE A 44 14.18 -1.84 11.22
CA ILE A 44 13.74 -2.65 12.37
C ILE A 44 13.17 -1.73 13.46
N GLY A 45 13.81 -0.61 13.76
CA GLY A 45 13.37 0.35 14.76
C GLY A 45 12.00 0.96 14.44
N SER A 46 11.74 1.28 13.16
CA SER A 46 10.45 1.84 12.73
C SER A 46 9.31 0.82 12.67
N THR A 47 9.61 -0.48 12.61
CA THR A 47 8.60 -1.56 12.57
C THR A 47 8.29 -2.12 13.95
N LEU A 48 9.24 -2.10 14.87
CA LEU A 48 9.06 -2.50 16.27
C LEU A 48 8.34 -1.40 17.06
N GLY A 49 7.00 -1.43 17.03
CA GLY A 49 6.16 -0.53 17.81
C GLY A 49 5.41 -1.21 18.96
N ALA A 50 4.45 -0.48 19.53
CA ALA A 50 3.51 -0.99 20.54
C ALA A 50 2.78 -2.27 20.11
N GLY A 51 2.65 -2.51 18.80
CA GLY A 51 2.00 -3.70 18.23
C GLY A 51 2.61 -5.01 18.71
N VAL A 52 3.94 -5.13 18.75
CA VAL A 52 4.60 -6.39 19.15
C VAL A 52 4.41 -6.68 20.64
N TYR A 53 4.35 -5.64 21.47
CA TYR A 53 4.31 -5.79 22.92
C TYR A 53 2.88 -5.88 23.49
N VAL A 54 1.91 -5.18 22.88
CA VAL A 54 0.54 -5.09 23.41
C VAL A 54 -0.43 -5.89 22.55
N VAL A 55 -0.41 -5.70 21.23
CA VAL A 55 -1.43 -6.25 20.32
C VAL A 55 -1.31 -7.77 20.17
N VAL A 56 -0.09 -8.32 20.20
CA VAL A 56 0.12 -9.78 20.11
C VAL A 56 -0.62 -10.53 21.24
N GLY A 57 -0.53 -10.04 22.47
CA GLY A 57 -1.19 -10.64 23.63
C GLY A 57 -2.71 -10.54 23.56
N GLU A 58 -3.22 -9.38 23.13
CA GLU A 58 -4.65 -9.14 22.96
C GLU A 58 -5.24 -10.07 21.89
N VAL A 59 -4.62 -10.16 20.71
CA VAL A 59 -5.10 -11.04 19.63
C VAL A 59 -5.02 -12.52 20.03
N ALA A 60 -4.00 -12.92 20.78
CA ALA A 60 -3.90 -14.27 21.33
C ALA A 60 -5.02 -14.56 22.34
N ARG A 61 -5.45 -13.57 23.13
CA ARG A 61 -6.51 -13.72 24.14
C ARG A 61 -7.92 -13.72 23.55
N THR A 62 -8.22 -12.80 22.63
CA THR A 62 -9.61 -12.52 22.22
C THR A 62 -10.01 -13.03 20.85
N SER A 63 -9.06 -13.40 20.00
CA SER A 63 -9.36 -13.75 18.59
C SER A 63 -8.78 -15.08 18.15
N ALA A 64 -7.46 -15.26 18.26
CA ALA A 64 -6.75 -16.35 17.58
C ALA A 64 -6.33 -17.52 18.50
N GLY A 65 -6.29 -17.32 19.82
CA GLY A 65 -5.80 -18.35 20.74
C GLY A 65 -4.36 -18.79 20.42
N PRO A 66 -4.02 -20.08 20.63
CA PRO A 66 -2.74 -20.65 20.19
C PRO A 66 -2.49 -20.54 18.68
N GLY A 67 -3.55 -20.39 17.87
CA GLY A 67 -3.49 -20.20 16.42
C GLY A 67 -2.90 -18.85 15.99
N VAL A 68 -2.61 -17.94 16.92
CA VAL A 68 -1.99 -16.63 16.68
C VAL A 68 -0.71 -16.72 15.85
N ILE A 69 0.05 -17.82 15.97
CA ILE A 69 1.27 -18.07 15.18
C ILE A 69 0.96 -18.12 13.68
N LEU A 70 -0.13 -18.79 13.29
CA LEU A 70 -0.55 -18.87 11.89
C LEU A 70 -1.00 -17.51 11.37
N SER A 71 -1.73 -16.74 12.19
CA SER A 71 -2.15 -15.38 11.85
C SER A 71 -0.94 -14.46 11.58
N PHE A 72 0.06 -14.46 12.45
CA PHE A 72 1.28 -13.67 12.26
C PHE A 72 2.13 -14.17 11.10
N LEU A 73 2.18 -15.48 10.84
CA LEU A 73 2.90 -16.04 9.69
C LEU A 73 2.30 -15.54 8.37
N ILE A 74 0.97 -15.57 8.24
CA ILE A 74 0.28 -15.07 7.03
C ILE A 74 0.53 -13.56 6.84
N ALA A 75 0.43 -12.78 7.93
CA ALA A 75 0.73 -11.34 7.90
C ALA A 75 2.19 -11.03 7.52
N ALA A 76 3.15 -11.81 8.04
CA ALA A 76 4.56 -11.69 7.73
C ALA A 76 4.85 -12.02 6.26
N LEU A 77 4.28 -13.11 5.73
CA LEU A 77 4.41 -13.47 4.32
C LEU A 77 3.84 -12.37 3.40
N SER A 78 2.66 -11.84 3.71
CA SER A 78 2.06 -10.71 2.97
C SER A 78 2.97 -9.47 2.95
N SER A 79 3.59 -9.18 4.10
CA SER A 79 4.50 -8.03 4.26
C SER A 79 5.80 -8.23 3.48
N ILE A 80 6.35 -9.45 3.46
CA ILE A 80 7.56 -9.77 2.67
C ILE A 80 7.30 -9.61 1.16
N LEU A 81 6.16 -10.11 0.66
CA LEU A 81 5.79 -9.98 -0.75
C LEU A 81 5.67 -8.50 -1.16
N SER A 82 5.04 -7.69 -0.31
CA SER A 82 4.93 -6.24 -0.50
C SER A 82 6.30 -5.57 -0.43
N GLY A 83 7.13 -5.95 0.55
CA GLY A 83 8.48 -5.42 0.76
C GLY A 83 9.41 -5.65 -0.43
N LEU A 84 9.34 -6.82 -1.07
CA LEU A 84 10.08 -7.10 -2.31
C LEU A 84 9.67 -6.13 -3.43
N CYS A 85 8.37 -5.86 -3.60
CA CYS A 85 7.87 -4.90 -4.58
C CYS A 85 8.39 -3.48 -4.30
N TYR A 86 8.38 -3.06 -3.03
CA TYR A 86 8.94 -1.78 -2.62
C TYR A 86 10.45 -1.68 -2.81
N ALA A 87 11.21 -2.76 -2.64
CA ALA A 87 12.65 -2.80 -2.88
C ALA A 87 13.00 -2.50 -4.34
N GLU A 88 12.21 -3.01 -5.29
CA GLU A 88 12.39 -2.69 -6.72
C GLU A 88 12.05 -1.23 -7.03
N PHE A 89 11.00 -0.66 -6.43
CA PHE A 89 10.71 0.78 -6.58
C PHE A 89 11.83 1.65 -6.01
N GLY A 90 12.38 1.30 -4.84
CA GLY A 90 13.51 2.01 -4.24
C GLY A 90 14.79 1.93 -5.07
N ALA A 91 15.04 0.79 -5.72
CA ALA A 91 16.15 0.62 -6.64
C ALA A 91 15.98 1.41 -7.95
N ARG A 92 14.74 1.62 -8.41
CA ARG A 92 14.42 2.36 -9.64
C ARG A 92 14.34 3.88 -9.45
N VAL A 93 13.85 4.33 -8.28
CA VAL A 93 13.68 5.74 -7.96
C VAL A 93 14.39 6.04 -6.63
N PRO A 94 15.72 6.23 -6.64
CA PRO A 94 16.51 6.45 -5.42
C PRO A 94 16.39 7.90 -4.91
N LYS A 95 15.15 8.39 -4.79
CA LYS A 95 14.82 9.69 -4.20
C LYS A 95 14.09 9.50 -2.88
N THR A 96 14.38 10.39 -1.94
CA THR A 96 13.69 10.44 -0.65
C THR A 96 12.21 10.80 -0.85
N GLY A 97 11.29 9.88 -0.55
CA GLY A 97 9.86 10.18 -0.49
C GLY A 97 8.88 9.01 -0.49
N SER A 98 9.34 7.80 -0.13
CA SER A 98 8.50 6.61 0.16
C SER A 98 7.43 6.34 -0.92
N ALA A 99 6.32 5.70 -0.54
CA ALA A 99 5.23 5.31 -1.43
C ALA A 99 4.62 6.49 -2.21
N TYR A 100 4.62 7.70 -1.62
CA TYR A 100 4.10 8.91 -2.29
C TYR A 100 4.83 9.20 -3.60
N ILE A 101 6.18 9.29 -3.58
CA ILE A 101 6.96 9.58 -4.79
C ILE A 101 6.83 8.42 -5.79
N TYR A 102 6.82 7.17 -5.32
CA TYR A 102 6.67 6.01 -6.20
C TYR A 102 5.32 6.04 -6.95
N SER A 103 4.22 6.31 -6.24
CA SER A 103 2.89 6.47 -6.84
C SER A 103 2.81 7.66 -7.81
N TYR A 104 3.49 8.78 -7.49
CA TYR A 104 3.50 9.98 -8.33
C TYR A 104 4.23 9.74 -9.66
N VAL A 105 5.31 8.97 -9.64
CA VAL A 105 6.08 8.62 -10.85
C VAL A 105 5.38 7.51 -11.65
N ALA A 106 4.86 6.48 -10.98
CA ALA A 106 4.32 5.29 -11.63
C ALA A 106 2.88 5.45 -12.15
N VAL A 107 2.01 6.10 -11.39
CA VAL A 107 0.56 6.12 -11.66
C VAL A 107 0.09 7.53 -12.04
N GLY A 108 0.32 8.52 -11.18
CA GLY A 108 -0.05 9.92 -11.40
C GLY A 108 -0.43 10.66 -10.12
N GLU A 109 -0.78 11.94 -10.27
CA GLU A 109 -0.99 12.90 -9.19
C GLU A 109 -2.13 12.50 -8.24
N LEU A 110 -3.28 12.06 -8.74
CA LEU A 110 -4.42 11.66 -7.90
C LEU A 110 -4.07 10.49 -6.97
N MET A 111 -3.45 9.43 -7.51
CA MET A 111 -3.07 8.27 -6.71
C MET A 111 -1.92 8.57 -5.76
N ALA A 112 -1.03 9.48 -6.14
CA ALA A 112 -0.03 10.00 -5.23
C ALA A 112 -0.66 10.79 -4.09
N PHE A 113 -1.65 11.66 -4.36
CA PHE A 113 -2.39 12.37 -3.31
C PHE A 113 -3.06 11.41 -2.34
N VAL A 114 -3.81 10.42 -2.84
CA VAL A 114 -4.45 9.39 -2.01
C VAL A 114 -3.41 8.66 -1.15
N THR A 115 -2.29 8.25 -1.76
CA THR A 115 -1.18 7.59 -1.03
C THR A 115 -0.60 8.50 0.06
N GLY A 116 -0.34 9.78 -0.24
CA GLY A 116 0.22 10.74 0.69
C GLY A 116 -0.72 11.09 1.84
N TRP A 117 -2.01 11.26 1.56
CA TRP A 117 -3.04 11.51 2.56
C TRP A 117 -3.20 10.32 3.52
N ASN A 118 -3.13 9.10 2.97
CA ASN A 118 -3.13 7.87 3.77
C ASN A 118 -1.89 7.74 4.65
N LEU A 119 -0.70 8.12 4.17
CA LEU A 119 0.50 8.13 4.99
C LEU A 119 0.35 9.08 6.18
N ILE A 120 -0.24 10.26 6.00
CA ILE A 120 -0.51 11.20 7.09
C ILE A 120 -1.44 10.57 8.13
N LEU A 121 -2.57 10.00 7.70
CA LEU A 121 -3.50 9.30 8.59
C LEU A 121 -2.80 8.18 9.37
N GLN A 122 -2.00 7.37 8.66
CA GLN A 122 -1.25 6.27 9.26
C GLN A 122 -0.28 6.77 10.34
N TYR A 123 0.46 7.85 10.10
CA TYR A 123 1.38 8.41 11.08
C TYR A 123 0.67 8.99 12.31
N ILE A 124 -0.48 9.64 12.12
CA ILE A 124 -1.29 10.18 13.24
C ILE A 124 -1.82 9.04 14.12
N ILE A 125 -2.43 8.02 13.51
CA ILE A 125 -2.95 6.85 14.22
C ILE A 125 -1.82 6.08 14.91
N GLY A 126 -0.70 5.87 14.21
CA GLY A 126 0.47 5.18 14.74
C GLY A 126 1.06 5.90 15.97
N THR A 127 1.26 7.22 15.87
CA THR A 127 1.79 8.03 16.98
C THR A 127 0.86 8.01 18.19
N SER A 128 -0.46 8.15 17.95
CA SER A 128 -1.48 8.13 19.01
C SER A 128 -1.53 6.76 19.70
N SER A 129 -1.43 5.67 18.92
CA SER A 129 -1.39 4.29 19.42
C SER A 129 -0.18 4.04 20.32
N VAL A 130 1.02 4.50 19.89
CA VAL A 130 2.24 4.38 20.69
C VAL A 130 2.13 5.17 22.00
N ALA A 131 1.64 6.41 21.96
CA ALA A 131 1.45 7.22 23.16
C ALA A 131 0.47 6.56 24.15
N ARG A 132 -0.65 6.02 23.66
CA ARG A 132 -1.61 5.28 24.48
C ARG A 132 -1.01 4.00 25.09
N ALA A 133 -0.20 3.28 24.32
CA ALA A 133 0.48 2.10 24.81
C ALA A 133 1.45 2.44 25.96
N TRP A 134 2.21 3.53 25.84
CA TRP A 134 3.05 4.02 26.94
C TRP A 134 2.26 4.38 28.18
N SER A 135 1.13 5.07 28.01
CA SER A 135 0.23 5.42 29.12
C SER A 135 -0.31 4.19 29.84
N SER A 136 -0.80 3.20 29.09
CA SER A 136 -1.30 1.93 29.65
C SER A 136 -0.21 1.14 30.40
N ASN A 137 1.01 1.07 29.84
CA ASN A 137 2.11 0.40 30.52
C ASN A 137 2.53 1.14 31.80
N PHE A 138 2.55 2.47 31.79
CA PHE A 138 2.87 3.27 32.97
C PHE A 138 1.80 3.13 34.06
N ASP A 139 0.53 3.15 33.69
CA ASP A 139 -0.58 2.91 34.61
C ASP A 139 -0.49 1.50 35.26
N GLY A 140 -0.09 0.50 34.48
CA GLY A 140 0.21 -0.84 35.00
C GLY A 140 1.31 -0.87 36.06
N ILE A 141 2.36 -0.05 35.90
CA ILE A 141 3.46 0.08 36.89
C ILE A 141 2.97 0.77 38.16
N VAL A 142 2.04 1.73 38.05
CA VAL A 142 1.46 2.48 39.19
C VAL A 142 0.19 1.79 39.73
N ASN A 143 0.00 0.50 39.47
CA ASN A 143 -1.13 -0.31 39.95
C ASN A 143 -2.52 0.31 39.61
N GLY A 144 -2.69 0.90 38.43
CA GLY A 144 -3.99 1.39 37.94
C GLY A 144 -4.49 2.69 38.58
N GLN A 145 -3.64 3.41 39.32
CA GLN A 145 -4.05 4.64 40.01
C GLN A 145 -4.39 5.78 39.03
N ILE A 146 -3.74 5.82 37.87
CA ILE A 146 -3.92 6.91 36.89
C ILE A 146 -5.24 6.70 36.16
N SER A 147 -5.50 5.48 35.68
CA SER A 147 -6.79 5.14 35.07
C SER A 147 -7.93 5.27 36.07
N GLY A 148 -7.75 4.83 37.33
CA GLY A 148 -8.76 4.98 38.38
C GLY A 148 -9.10 6.45 38.71
N PHE A 149 -8.09 7.32 38.78
CA PHE A 149 -8.30 8.75 39.02
C PHE A 149 -9.02 9.44 37.85
N PHE A 150 -8.58 9.18 36.61
CA PHE A 150 -9.15 9.84 35.44
C PHE A 150 -10.47 9.24 34.97
N SER A 151 -10.69 7.95 35.15
CA SER A 151 -12.01 7.34 34.93
C SER A 151 -13.07 7.96 35.85
N LYS A 152 -12.71 8.37 37.08
CA LYS A 152 -13.65 9.02 37.99
C LYS A 152 -13.94 10.49 37.65
N HIS A 153 -12.95 11.24 37.16
CA HIS A 153 -13.08 12.69 36.94
C HIS A 153 -13.30 13.09 35.46
N LEU A 154 -12.90 12.25 34.51
CA LEU A 154 -12.89 12.49 33.07
C LEU A 154 -13.40 11.25 32.28
N ALA A 155 -14.49 10.62 32.77
CA ALA A 155 -15.16 9.54 32.06
C ALA A 155 -15.75 10.02 30.74
N MET A 156 -15.59 9.22 29.70
CA MET A 156 -16.15 9.50 28.38
C MET A 156 -17.01 8.32 27.97
N ASN A 157 -18.29 8.39 28.32
CA ASN A 157 -19.22 7.27 28.21
C ASN A 157 -19.99 7.28 26.87
N ALA A 158 -19.25 7.36 25.76
CA ALA A 158 -19.81 7.34 24.41
C ALA A 158 -19.40 6.05 23.69
N THR A 159 -20.35 5.43 22.99
CA THR A 159 -20.11 4.20 22.24
C THR A 159 -19.03 4.43 21.17
N GLY A 160 -18.00 3.59 21.18
CA GLY A 160 -16.86 3.68 20.25
C GLY A 160 -15.73 4.63 20.66
N LEU A 161 -15.86 5.35 21.78
CA LEU A 161 -14.80 6.18 22.36
C LEU A 161 -14.13 5.46 23.54
N ALA A 162 -12.95 5.93 23.94
CA ALA A 162 -12.24 5.39 25.10
C ALA A 162 -13.00 5.71 26.40
N ASP A 163 -12.93 4.82 27.40
CA ASP A 163 -13.65 4.94 28.68
C ASP A 163 -13.34 6.25 29.45
N TYR A 164 -12.15 6.80 29.23
CA TYR A 164 -11.70 8.06 29.82
C TYR A 164 -10.79 8.82 28.86
N ILE A 165 -10.72 10.14 29.05
CA ILE A 165 -9.73 10.97 28.36
C ILE A 165 -8.37 10.73 29.00
N ASP A 166 -7.35 10.43 28.19
CA ASP A 166 -5.98 10.14 28.65
C ASP A 166 -5.07 11.39 28.52
N PRO A 167 -4.98 12.24 29.56
CA PRO A 167 -4.11 13.42 29.53
C PRO A 167 -2.62 13.07 29.57
N PHE A 168 -2.25 11.87 30.03
CA PHE A 168 -0.85 11.45 30.12
C PHE A 168 -0.30 11.14 28.73
N ALA A 169 -1.02 10.36 27.92
CA ALA A 169 -0.68 10.13 26.51
C ALA A 169 -0.61 11.45 25.71
N PHE A 170 -1.55 12.37 25.96
CA PHE A 170 -1.54 13.70 25.34
C PHE A 170 -0.29 14.51 25.74
N GLY A 171 0.07 14.50 27.03
CA GLY A 171 1.27 15.17 27.54
C GLY A 171 2.57 14.65 26.93
N ILE A 172 2.72 13.32 26.81
CA ILE A 172 3.89 12.71 26.14
C ILE A 172 3.96 13.15 24.68
N THR A 173 2.84 13.13 23.98
CA THR A 173 2.78 13.54 22.56
C THR A 173 3.21 14.99 22.38
N LEU A 174 2.73 15.90 23.24
CA LEU A 174 3.15 17.30 23.22
C LEU A 174 4.63 17.49 23.55
N ALA A 175 5.16 16.76 24.53
CA ALA A 175 6.56 16.84 24.91
C ALA A 175 7.47 16.41 23.75
N VAL A 176 7.18 15.28 23.10
CA VAL A 176 7.93 14.79 21.93
C VAL A 176 7.80 15.78 20.78
N THR A 177 6.61 16.32 20.53
CA THR A 177 6.40 17.36 19.50
C THR A 177 7.25 18.60 19.79
N GLY A 178 7.33 19.02 21.05
CA GLY A 178 8.19 20.11 21.50
C GLY A 178 9.66 19.86 21.18
N VAL A 179 10.18 18.68 21.54
CA VAL A 179 11.57 18.29 21.24
C VAL A 179 11.86 18.29 19.74
N LEU A 180 10.94 17.74 18.93
CA LEU A 180 11.09 17.71 17.48
C LEU A 180 10.99 19.11 16.86
N SER A 181 10.16 20.01 17.41
CA SER A 181 10.01 21.38 16.93
C SER A 181 11.28 22.23 17.12
N VAL A 182 12.13 21.89 18.09
CA VAL A 182 13.44 22.52 18.30
C VAL A 182 14.45 22.13 17.21
N GLY A 183 14.09 21.18 16.34
CA GLY A 183 14.92 20.74 15.22
C GLY A 183 16.05 19.83 15.68
N ALA A 184 15.84 19.07 16.77
CA ALA A 184 16.77 18.04 17.20
C ALA A 184 17.04 17.10 16.02
N GLN A 185 18.29 17.08 15.55
CA GLN A 185 18.68 16.20 14.46
C GLN A 185 18.72 14.77 14.99
N GLU A 186 17.94 13.89 14.38
CA GLU A 186 17.95 12.46 14.67
C GLU A 186 19.35 11.89 14.43
N SER A 187 20.01 11.48 15.51
CA SER A 187 21.31 10.84 15.43
C SER A 187 21.13 9.36 15.10
N SER A 188 21.78 8.88 14.04
CA SER A 188 21.75 7.47 13.66
C SER A 188 22.27 6.56 14.77
N LEU A 189 23.22 7.04 15.58
CA LEU A 189 23.73 6.31 16.76
C LEU A 189 22.63 6.10 17.79
N VAL A 190 21.87 7.15 18.11
CA VAL A 190 20.77 7.08 19.07
C VAL A 190 19.73 6.07 18.60
N ASN A 191 19.35 6.12 17.32
CA ASN A 191 18.45 5.12 16.74
C ASN A 191 19.01 3.69 16.85
N ASN A 192 20.28 3.46 16.50
CA ASN A 192 20.88 2.13 16.56
C ASN A 192 20.90 1.58 18.00
N VAL A 193 21.16 2.42 19.00
CA VAL A 193 21.11 2.03 20.42
C VAL A 193 19.70 1.62 20.82
N PHE A 194 18.67 2.41 20.48
CA PHE A 194 17.28 2.06 20.76
C PHE A 194 16.84 0.76 20.08
N THR A 195 17.21 0.56 18.82
CA THR A 195 16.92 -0.68 18.10
C THR A 195 17.62 -1.87 18.76
N LEU A 196 18.88 -1.73 19.19
CA LEU A 196 19.61 -2.79 19.87
C LEU A 196 18.98 -3.16 21.22
N ILE A 197 18.55 -2.17 22.01
CA ILE A 197 17.82 -2.39 23.26
C ILE A 197 16.52 -3.16 23.00
N ASN A 198 15.74 -2.74 22.00
CA ASN A 198 14.48 -3.41 21.63
C ASN A 198 14.70 -4.87 21.20
N LEU A 199 15.71 -5.13 20.37
CA LEU A 199 16.08 -6.49 20.00
C LEU A 199 16.55 -7.32 21.21
N GLY A 200 17.26 -6.69 22.15
CA GLY A 200 17.65 -7.28 23.43
C GLY A 200 16.42 -7.73 24.24
N VAL A 201 15.42 -6.85 24.41
CA VAL A 201 14.18 -7.18 25.14
C VAL A 201 13.44 -8.34 24.47
N ILE A 202 13.26 -8.31 23.15
CA ILE A 202 12.59 -9.39 22.41
C ILE A 202 13.33 -10.71 22.56
N SER A 203 14.66 -10.70 22.47
CA SER A 203 15.48 -11.90 22.66
C SER A 203 15.35 -12.46 24.08
N TYR A 204 15.34 -11.60 25.10
CA TYR A 204 15.16 -11.99 26.49
C TYR A 204 13.79 -12.63 26.74
N VAL A 205 12.72 -12.01 26.25
CA VAL A 205 11.35 -12.56 26.36
C VAL A 205 11.24 -13.90 25.64
N THR A 206 11.87 -14.03 24.47
CA THR A 206 11.88 -15.29 23.71
C THR A 206 12.61 -16.39 24.46
N ILE A 207 13.83 -16.12 24.96
CA ILE A 207 14.65 -17.11 25.67
C ILE A 207 13.97 -17.55 26.97
N THR A 208 13.51 -16.60 27.79
CA THR A 208 12.81 -16.92 29.05
C THR A 208 11.47 -17.60 28.81
N GLY A 209 10.76 -17.21 27.75
CA GLY A 209 9.55 -17.85 27.27
C GLY A 209 9.76 -19.32 26.96
N LEU A 210 10.81 -19.66 26.20
CA LEU A 210 11.15 -21.04 25.82
C LEU A 210 11.31 -21.97 27.03
N PHE A 211 11.93 -21.51 28.12
CA PHE A 211 12.08 -22.31 29.34
C PHE A 211 10.78 -22.48 30.15
N ARG A 212 9.77 -21.63 29.91
CA ARG A 212 8.50 -21.62 30.64
C ARG A 212 7.31 -22.14 29.81
N VAL A 213 7.54 -22.58 28.57
CA VAL A 213 6.47 -23.11 27.70
C VAL A 213 5.92 -24.42 28.26
N LYS A 214 4.61 -24.45 28.50
CA LYS A 214 3.85 -25.68 28.76
C LYS A 214 3.04 -26.02 27.51
N LEU A 215 3.32 -27.16 26.89
CA LEU A 215 2.60 -27.65 25.71
C LEU A 215 1.09 -27.84 25.96
N ALA A 216 0.69 -28.06 27.22
CA ALA A 216 -0.72 -28.12 27.62
C ALA A 216 -1.50 -26.84 27.27
N ASN A 217 -0.85 -25.67 27.31
CA ASN A 217 -1.51 -24.40 26.97
C ASN A 217 -1.84 -24.26 25.47
N TRP A 218 -1.32 -25.16 24.62
CA TRP A 218 -1.61 -25.17 23.18
C TRP A 218 -2.82 -26.05 22.84
N GLN A 219 -3.21 -26.96 23.74
CA GLN A 219 -4.35 -27.85 23.60
C GLN A 219 -5.38 -27.48 24.67
N VAL A 220 -6.04 -26.35 24.49
CA VAL A 220 -7.09 -25.90 25.41
C VAL A 220 -8.34 -26.75 25.16
N ASN A 221 -8.74 -27.57 26.14
CA ASN A 221 -10.00 -28.28 26.06
C ASN A 221 -11.17 -27.30 26.34
N PRO A 222 -12.30 -27.41 25.63
CA PRO A 222 -13.47 -26.55 25.85
C PRO A 222 -14.05 -26.62 27.28
N GLU A 223 -13.74 -27.69 28.00
CA GLU A 223 -14.22 -27.96 29.37
C GLU A 223 -13.43 -27.19 30.44
N ASP A 224 -12.19 -26.79 30.15
CA ASP A 224 -11.31 -26.06 31.08
C ASP A 224 -11.54 -24.54 31.03
N VAL A 225 -12.40 -24.07 30.13
CA VAL A 225 -12.75 -22.65 29.96
C VAL A 225 -13.96 -22.29 30.83
N PRO A 226 -13.88 -21.27 31.70
CA PRO A 226 -15.00 -20.83 32.51
C PRO A 226 -16.26 -20.58 31.66
N PRO A 227 -17.45 -20.96 32.15
CA PRO A 227 -18.70 -20.81 31.39
C PRO A 227 -19.04 -19.35 31.06
N ASP A 228 -18.51 -18.38 31.82
CA ASP A 228 -18.72 -16.94 31.63
C ASP A 228 -17.72 -16.29 30.65
N ASP A 229 -16.76 -17.04 30.10
CA ASP A 229 -15.79 -16.48 29.14
C ASP A 229 -16.42 -16.37 27.74
N PRO A 230 -16.47 -15.17 27.12
CA PRO A 230 -17.02 -14.99 25.77
C PRO A 230 -16.29 -15.82 24.71
N ASN A 231 -15.06 -16.28 24.98
CA ASN A 231 -14.25 -17.05 24.04
C ASN A 231 -14.49 -18.56 24.11
N ARG A 232 -15.34 -19.05 25.02
CA ARG A 232 -15.66 -20.49 25.14
C ARG A 232 -16.20 -21.10 23.84
N ALA A 233 -16.98 -20.32 23.09
CA ALA A 233 -17.51 -20.73 21.78
C ALA A 233 -16.40 -20.97 20.73
N HIS A 234 -15.27 -20.25 20.82
CA HIS A 234 -14.15 -20.35 19.87
C HIS A 234 -13.23 -21.55 20.13
N VAL A 235 -13.32 -22.19 21.30
CA VAL A 235 -12.49 -23.36 21.67
C VAL A 235 -13.06 -24.67 21.12
N THR A 236 -14.26 -24.65 20.51
CA THR A 236 -14.89 -25.88 20.03
C THR A 236 -14.65 -26.13 18.54
N ARG A 237 -14.18 -27.36 18.24
CA ARG A 237 -14.10 -28.03 16.92
C ARG A 237 -12.74 -27.97 16.19
N GLY A 238 -11.68 -28.33 16.89
CA GLY A 238 -10.39 -28.69 16.29
C GLY A 238 -9.73 -29.87 16.98
N GLY A 239 -9.98 -31.10 16.50
CA GLY A 239 -9.11 -32.26 16.76
C GLY A 239 -9.72 -33.42 17.55
N GLY A 240 -10.25 -34.42 16.83
CA GLY A 240 -10.58 -35.74 17.34
C GLY A 240 -11.03 -36.64 16.18
N GLY A 241 -10.13 -37.47 15.67
CA GLY A 241 -10.39 -38.33 14.51
C GLY A 241 -11.36 -39.49 14.82
N GLY A 242 -12.07 -39.91 13.78
CA GLY A 242 -12.71 -41.23 13.68
C GLY A 242 -14.09 -41.36 14.31
N GLY A 243 -15.16 -41.24 13.52
CA GLY A 243 -16.50 -41.65 13.94
C GLY A 243 -17.61 -40.98 13.15
N ALA A 244 -18.27 -41.75 12.29
CA ALA A 244 -19.43 -41.33 11.52
C ALA A 244 -20.62 -40.91 12.41
N GLY A 245 -21.38 -39.92 11.94
CA GLY A 245 -22.83 -39.89 12.11
C GLY A 245 -23.41 -39.04 13.25
N ARG A 246 -24.43 -38.26 12.87
CA ARG A 246 -25.50 -37.64 13.69
C ARG A 246 -25.15 -36.30 14.35
N VAL A 247 -25.43 -35.22 13.61
CA VAL A 247 -25.83 -33.94 14.22
C VAL A 247 -27.34 -34.02 14.47
N GLY A 248 -27.71 -34.25 15.73
CA GLY A 248 -29.07 -34.05 16.21
C GLY A 248 -29.33 -32.56 16.43
N GLY A 249 -30.46 -32.09 15.91
CA GLY A 249 -30.91 -30.72 16.07
C GLY A 249 -31.29 -30.38 17.51
N GLY A 250 -31.08 -29.11 17.86
CA GLY A 250 -31.56 -28.50 19.08
C GLY A 250 -31.50 -26.99 18.91
N GLY A 251 -32.66 -26.37 18.68
CA GLY A 251 -32.80 -24.92 18.53
C GLY A 251 -32.61 -24.17 19.85
N GLY A 252 -32.22 -22.90 19.75
CA GLY A 252 -32.18 -21.95 20.85
C GLY A 252 -32.05 -20.54 20.29
N GLY A 253 -33.09 -19.73 20.50
CA GLY A 253 -33.29 -18.42 19.90
C GLY A 253 -32.34 -17.32 20.38
N GLY A 254 -32.48 -16.18 19.70
CA GLY A 254 -31.56 -15.05 19.76
C GLY A 254 -31.44 -14.32 21.09
N GLY A 255 -30.37 -13.56 21.16
CA GLY A 255 -30.08 -12.54 22.15
C GLY A 255 -28.94 -11.69 21.63
N GLY A 256 -29.27 -10.49 21.13
CA GLY A 256 -28.28 -9.49 20.76
C GLY A 256 -27.52 -9.03 22.00
N GLY A 257 -26.19 -9.04 21.89
CA GLY A 257 -25.27 -8.50 22.88
C GLY A 257 -24.12 -7.86 22.12
N GLU A 258 -24.22 -6.55 21.92
CA GLU A 258 -23.12 -5.72 21.44
C GLU A 258 -22.00 -5.73 22.49
N GLY A 259 -20.98 -6.56 22.27
CA GLY A 259 -19.72 -6.54 22.99
C GLY A 259 -18.75 -5.59 22.30
N GLY A 260 -18.71 -4.34 22.76
CA GLY A 260 -17.73 -3.34 22.33
C GLY A 260 -16.32 -3.72 22.79
N GLY A 261 -15.56 -4.34 21.89
CA GLY A 261 -14.12 -4.61 22.04
C GLY A 261 -13.36 -3.88 20.93
N GLY A 262 -13.26 -2.55 21.04
CA GLY A 262 -12.52 -1.70 20.11
C GLY A 262 -11.01 -1.82 20.34
N GLY A 263 -10.43 -2.91 19.83
CA GLY A 263 -8.99 -3.12 19.72
C GLY A 263 -8.54 -3.03 18.26
N GLU A 264 -8.73 -1.88 17.60
CA GLU A 264 -8.10 -1.65 16.29
C GLU A 264 -6.58 -1.53 16.49
N GLY A 265 -5.90 -2.67 16.42
CA GLY A 265 -4.46 -2.79 16.36
C GLY A 265 -3.93 -2.21 15.06
N GLY A 266 -3.82 -0.88 15.00
CA GLY A 266 -3.15 -0.14 13.94
C GLY A 266 -1.64 -0.35 13.95
N GLY A 267 -1.20 -1.56 13.58
CA GLY A 267 0.19 -1.87 13.24
C GLY A 267 0.51 -1.29 11.87
N GLY A 268 0.67 0.02 11.79
CA GLY A 268 1.06 0.69 10.56
C GLY A 268 2.49 0.33 10.17
N CYS A 269 2.65 -0.64 9.26
CA CYS A 269 3.94 -0.95 8.64
C CYS A 269 4.30 0.17 7.65
N GLY A 270 4.83 1.28 8.18
CA GLY A 270 5.37 2.37 7.38
C GLY A 270 6.75 1.98 6.88
N LEU A 271 6.85 1.48 5.66
CA LEU A 271 8.12 1.33 4.95
C LEU A 271 8.73 2.72 4.72
N THR A 272 9.49 3.19 5.71
CA THR A 272 10.38 4.34 5.60
C THR A 272 11.38 4.03 4.49
N GLY A 273 11.48 4.94 3.51
CA GLY A 273 12.21 4.70 2.27
C GLY A 273 13.65 4.24 2.51
N MET A 274 13.97 3.02 2.09
CA MET A 274 15.32 2.47 2.11
C MET A 274 16.17 3.16 1.02
N ILE A 275 17.22 3.86 1.45
CA ILE A 275 18.20 4.51 0.59
C ILE A 275 19.22 3.45 0.18
N SER A 276 19.23 3.04 -1.09
CA SER A 276 20.28 2.17 -1.61
C SER A 276 21.53 2.97 -1.98
N PRO A 277 22.72 2.64 -1.46
CA PRO A 277 23.98 3.13 -1.98
C PRO A 277 24.52 2.12 -2.99
N HIS A 278 24.65 2.51 -4.26
CA HIS A 278 25.85 2.27 -5.08
C HIS A 278 25.64 2.81 -6.49
N GLU A 279 26.70 3.40 -7.02
CA GLU A 279 26.86 3.87 -8.39
C GLU A 279 26.52 2.81 -9.44
N ASN A 280 25.68 3.15 -10.41
CA ASN A 280 26.13 3.40 -11.78
C ASN A 280 24.96 3.88 -12.65
N ARG A 281 25.30 4.75 -13.60
CA ARG A 281 24.43 5.48 -14.54
C ARG A 281 23.16 4.71 -14.96
N ILE A 282 21.98 5.30 -14.74
CA ILE A 282 20.74 4.86 -15.39
C ILE A 282 20.10 6.06 -16.09
N LEU A 283 20.19 6.02 -17.41
CA LEU A 283 19.62 6.96 -18.35
C LEU A 283 18.13 6.62 -18.51
N ILE A 284 17.24 7.31 -17.80
CA ILE A 284 15.82 7.29 -18.15
C ILE A 284 15.65 8.26 -19.31
N ILE A 285 15.75 7.74 -20.54
CA ILE A 285 15.24 8.43 -21.72
C ILE A 285 13.72 8.25 -21.67
N THR A 286 13.00 9.30 -21.28
CA THR A 286 11.66 9.51 -21.82
C THR A 286 11.80 10.09 -23.22
N PRO A 287 10.94 9.70 -24.18
CA PRO A 287 10.96 10.30 -25.49
C PRO A 287 10.61 11.78 -25.35
N GLU A 288 11.58 12.63 -25.65
CA GLU A 288 11.35 14.02 -26.01
C GLU A 288 10.37 14.04 -27.19
N CYS A 289 9.14 14.48 -26.93
CA CYS A 289 8.29 15.01 -28.00
C CYS A 289 8.84 16.38 -28.38
N HIS A 290 9.94 16.39 -29.15
CA HIS A 290 10.35 17.58 -29.88
C HIS A 290 9.35 17.77 -31.03
N TYR A 291 8.54 18.81 -30.90
CA TYR A 291 7.71 19.33 -31.98
C TYR A 291 8.62 20.16 -32.88
N GLU A 292 9.22 19.54 -33.89
CA GLU A 292 10.05 20.24 -34.87
C GLU A 292 9.25 20.41 -36.17
N SER A 293 8.66 21.60 -36.31
CA SER A 293 8.12 22.07 -37.58
C SER A 293 9.29 22.43 -38.50
N SER A 294 9.51 21.65 -39.56
CA SER A 294 10.43 22.04 -40.62
C SER A 294 9.82 21.79 -41.99
N GLU A 295 10.04 22.79 -42.83
CA GLU A 295 9.40 23.10 -44.09
C GLU A 295 9.71 22.15 -45.25
N ARG A 296 8.85 22.29 -46.27
CA ARG A 296 8.95 21.74 -47.63
C ARG A 296 10.37 21.77 -48.20
N LYS A 297 10.86 20.62 -48.68
CA LYS A 297 11.60 20.56 -49.96
C LYS A 297 11.15 19.38 -50.80
N ASN A 298 10.75 19.73 -52.02
CA ASN A 298 10.24 18.89 -53.09
C ASN A 298 11.43 18.38 -53.92
N SER A 299 11.57 17.06 -54.07
CA SER A 299 12.34 16.46 -55.17
C SER A 299 11.96 14.99 -55.36
N ARG A 300 11.46 14.71 -56.56
CA ARG A 300 11.05 13.41 -57.12
C ARG A 300 12.22 12.42 -57.16
N THR A 301 11.97 11.14 -56.86
CA THR A 301 12.09 9.99 -57.82
C THR A 301 11.75 8.64 -57.17
N ASN A 302 10.80 7.94 -57.81
CA ASN A 302 10.67 6.49 -58.05
C ASN A 302 10.48 5.48 -56.89
N SER A 303 9.20 5.10 -56.74
CA SER A 303 8.66 3.73 -56.74
C SER A 303 9.51 2.56 -56.22
N VAL A 304 9.26 2.16 -54.97
CA VAL A 304 9.04 0.75 -54.61
C VAL A 304 7.91 0.69 -53.58
N SER A 305 6.81 0.07 -53.97
CA SER A 305 5.72 -0.35 -53.09
C SER A 305 6.21 -1.45 -52.15
N SER A 306 6.32 -1.16 -50.84
CA SER A 306 6.33 -2.19 -49.81
C SER A 306 5.90 -1.62 -48.46
N GLN A 307 4.97 -2.34 -47.84
CA GLN A 307 4.53 -2.29 -46.45
C GLN A 307 4.35 -0.94 -45.73
N GLY A 308 3.07 -0.57 -45.56
CA GLY A 308 2.47 -0.66 -44.23
C GLY A 308 2.99 0.31 -43.17
N ARG A 309 2.60 1.57 -43.30
CA ARG A 309 2.55 2.56 -42.23
C ARG A 309 1.65 2.04 -41.08
N LEU A 310 2.19 1.33 -40.10
CA LEU A 310 1.51 1.00 -38.84
C LEU A 310 1.64 2.19 -37.87
N THR A 311 0.84 3.23 -38.10
CA THR A 311 0.42 4.11 -37.01
C THR A 311 -0.53 3.31 -36.13
N SER A 312 -0.02 2.59 -35.13
CA SER A 312 -0.86 1.73 -34.30
C SER A 312 -1.65 2.57 -33.30
N SER A 313 -2.85 2.99 -33.70
CA SER A 313 -3.93 3.38 -32.81
C SER A 313 -4.37 2.17 -31.96
N ALA A 314 -5.02 2.43 -30.82
CA ALA A 314 -5.60 1.40 -29.95
C ALA A 314 -6.45 0.39 -30.76
N PRO A 315 -6.49 -0.91 -30.38
CA PRO A 315 -7.24 -1.90 -31.14
C PRO A 315 -8.74 -1.55 -31.14
N CYS A 316 -9.33 -1.39 -32.33
CA CYS A 316 -10.75 -1.06 -32.48
C CYS A 316 -11.70 -2.24 -32.19
N SER A 317 -11.18 -3.47 -31.97
CA SER A 317 -11.99 -4.68 -31.76
C SER A 317 -11.39 -5.62 -30.71
N PHE A 318 -12.26 -6.23 -29.91
CA PHE A 318 -11.91 -7.21 -28.86
C PHE A 318 -11.10 -8.40 -29.40
N LYS A 319 -11.39 -8.88 -30.62
CA LYS A 319 -10.62 -9.95 -31.27
C LYS A 319 -9.17 -9.53 -31.52
N GLN A 320 -8.96 -8.26 -31.88
CA GLN A 320 -7.64 -7.69 -32.11
C GLN A 320 -6.88 -7.51 -30.79
N TYR A 321 -7.58 -7.15 -29.71
CA TYR A 321 -7.02 -7.12 -28.35
C TYR A 321 -6.49 -8.49 -27.90
N ILE A 322 -7.32 -9.55 -27.98
CA ILE A 322 -6.92 -10.91 -27.61
C ILE A 322 -5.73 -11.37 -28.44
N LYS A 323 -5.79 -11.15 -29.76
CA LYS A 323 -4.68 -11.50 -30.65
C LYS A 323 -3.40 -10.82 -30.22
N LEU A 324 -3.44 -9.54 -29.87
CA LEU A 324 -2.26 -8.76 -29.44
C LEU A 324 -1.73 -9.20 -28.07
N CYS A 325 -2.61 -9.64 -27.16
CA CYS A 325 -2.26 -10.14 -25.82
C CYS A 325 -1.47 -11.46 -25.84
N PHE A 326 -1.73 -12.33 -26.83
CA PHE A 326 -1.14 -13.67 -26.94
C PHE A 326 -0.25 -13.85 -28.19
N THR A 327 0.02 -12.79 -28.95
CA THR A 327 0.96 -12.87 -30.07
C THR A 327 2.38 -12.99 -29.51
N LEU A 328 2.97 -14.16 -29.64
CA LEU A 328 4.40 -14.41 -29.43
C LEU A 328 5.21 -13.53 -30.39
N ARG A 329 5.58 -12.31 -29.97
CA ARG A 329 6.46 -11.43 -30.75
C ARG A 329 7.91 -11.73 -30.34
N ARG A 330 8.63 -12.40 -31.23
CA ARG A 330 9.94 -13.03 -30.96
C ARG A 330 11.14 -12.08 -31.10
N ASP A 331 10.93 -10.85 -31.57
CA ASP A 331 12.00 -9.89 -31.85
C ASP A 331 12.20 -8.90 -30.71
N PRO A 332 13.45 -8.55 -30.36
CA PRO A 332 13.78 -7.66 -29.25
C PRO A 332 13.49 -6.22 -29.66
N ILE A 333 12.25 -5.78 -29.49
CA ILE A 333 11.83 -4.42 -29.80
C ILE A 333 11.68 -3.68 -28.48
N GLU A 334 12.27 -2.49 -28.43
CA GLU A 334 12.03 -1.49 -27.38
C GLU A 334 10.53 -1.35 -27.08
N PRO A 335 10.14 -1.07 -25.83
CA PRO A 335 8.73 -1.03 -25.44
C PRO A 335 7.93 -0.09 -26.35
N THR A 336 7.04 -0.66 -27.17
CA THR A 336 6.17 0.11 -28.05
C THR A 336 5.02 0.71 -27.24
N PRO A 337 4.47 1.88 -27.65
CA PRO A 337 3.33 2.50 -26.96
C PRO A 337 2.10 1.58 -26.88
N THR A 338 1.97 0.64 -27.83
CA THR A 338 0.93 -0.39 -27.84
C THR A 338 1.13 -1.45 -26.75
N SER A 339 2.36 -1.94 -26.56
CA SER A 339 2.66 -2.93 -25.51
C SER A 339 2.46 -2.31 -24.13
N GLN A 340 2.89 -1.06 -23.93
CA GLN A 340 2.62 -0.33 -22.69
C GLN A 340 1.12 -0.23 -22.40
N TRP A 341 0.31 0.10 -23.41
CA TRP A 341 -1.14 0.19 -23.26
C TRP A 341 -1.79 -1.16 -22.88
N ILE A 342 -1.34 -2.26 -23.50
CA ILE A 342 -1.82 -3.62 -23.14
C ILE A 342 -1.45 -3.95 -21.71
N THR A 343 -0.18 -3.72 -21.32
CA THR A 343 0.31 -4.01 -19.96
C THR A 343 -0.49 -3.24 -18.92
N VAL A 344 -0.76 -1.95 -19.16
CA VAL A 344 -1.57 -1.11 -18.27
C VAL A 344 -3.01 -1.64 -18.20
N THR A 345 -3.62 -1.96 -19.34
CA THR A 345 -4.99 -2.48 -19.40
C THR A 345 -5.12 -3.82 -18.68
N ASN A 346 -4.20 -4.76 -18.93
CA ASN A 346 -4.14 -6.05 -18.25
C ASN A 346 -3.90 -5.88 -16.74
N THR A 347 -3.10 -4.90 -16.30
CA THR A 347 -2.89 -4.64 -14.88
C THR A 347 -4.17 -4.20 -14.19
N TYR A 348 -4.95 -3.28 -14.79
CA TYR A 348 -6.25 -2.89 -14.25
C TYR A 348 -7.27 -4.03 -14.29
N LEU A 349 -7.27 -4.84 -15.37
CA LEU A 349 -8.13 -6.01 -15.48
C LEU A 349 -7.80 -7.06 -14.41
N LEU A 350 -6.52 -7.30 -14.14
CA LEU A 350 -6.05 -8.18 -13.07
C LEU A 350 -6.56 -7.70 -11.70
N LEU A 351 -6.42 -6.40 -11.42
CA LEU A 351 -6.92 -5.80 -10.18
C LEU A 351 -8.44 -5.98 -10.03
N LEU A 352 -9.21 -5.78 -11.10
CA LEU A 352 -10.66 -6.00 -11.12
C LEU A 352 -11.02 -7.47 -10.87
N VAL A 353 -10.33 -8.41 -11.52
CA VAL A 353 -10.54 -9.86 -11.32
C VAL A 353 -10.26 -10.26 -9.87
N ILE A 354 -9.18 -9.74 -9.27
CA ILE A 354 -8.84 -10.01 -7.86
C ILE A 354 -9.88 -9.42 -6.90
N ILE A 355 -10.42 -8.22 -7.19
CA ILE A 355 -11.54 -7.63 -6.43
C ILE A 355 -12.78 -8.52 -6.52
N CYS A 356 -13.16 -8.95 -7.72
CA CYS A 356 -14.32 -9.83 -7.93
C CYS A 356 -14.15 -11.18 -7.21
N LEU A 357 -12.95 -11.78 -7.27
CA LEU A 357 -12.63 -13.00 -6.54
C LEU A 357 -12.84 -12.80 -5.03
N ASN A 358 -12.29 -11.74 -4.44
CA ASN A 358 -12.42 -11.48 -3.01
C ASN A 358 -13.86 -11.19 -2.59
N ALA A 359 -14.60 -10.40 -3.37
CA ALA A 359 -16.01 -10.12 -3.12
C ALA A 359 -16.86 -11.40 -3.18
N GLY A 360 -16.60 -12.27 -4.18
CA GLY A 360 -17.27 -13.57 -4.29
C GLY A 360 -16.98 -14.49 -3.11
N LEU A 361 -15.72 -14.59 -2.69
CA LEU A 361 -15.33 -15.39 -1.52
C LEU A 361 -16.06 -14.97 -0.25
N ILE A 362 -16.14 -13.67 0.02
CA ILE A 362 -16.82 -13.14 1.22
C ILE A 362 -18.33 -13.31 1.13
N TYR A 363 -18.89 -13.12 -0.07
CA TYR A 363 -20.32 -13.32 -0.30
C TYR A 363 -20.76 -14.76 0.02
N PHE A 364 -19.99 -15.76 -0.41
CA PHE A 364 -20.29 -17.16 -0.12
C PHE A 364 -19.97 -17.51 1.35
N ASP A 365 -18.85 -17.02 1.90
CA ASP A 365 -18.49 -17.24 3.30
C ASP A 365 -19.61 -16.83 4.27
N GLY A 366 -20.17 -15.63 4.07
CA GLY A 366 -21.30 -15.11 4.87
C GLY A 366 -22.61 -15.90 4.73
N ARG A 367 -22.72 -16.78 3.74
CA ARG A 367 -23.91 -17.61 3.45
C ARG A 367 -23.70 -19.09 3.75
N THR A 368 -22.57 -19.45 4.34
CA THR A 368 -22.27 -20.84 4.73
C THR A 368 -23.29 -21.42 5.71
N ALA A 369 -23.84 -20.60 6.61
CA ALA A 369 -24.86 -21.03 7.56
C ALA A 369 -26.23 -21.35 6.92
N GLU A 370 -26.56 -20.71 5.78
CA GLU A 370 -27.85 -20.91 5.09
C GLU A 370 -27.81 -22.04 4.06
N TYR A 371 -26.68 -22.21 3.35
CA TYR A 371 -26.59 -23.11 2.20
C TYR A 371 -25.60 -24.29 2.38
N GLY A 372 -24.92 -24.38 3.52
CA GLY A 372 -24.04 -25.50 3.86
C GLY A 372 -23.02 -25.84 2.77
N GLU A 373 -23.03 -27.10 2.30
CA GLU A 373 -22.08 -27.62 1.30
C GLU A 373 -22.13 -26.88 -0.04
N PHE A 374 -23.28 -26.32 -0.43
CA PHE A 374 -23.38 -25.58 -1.69
C PHE A 374 -22.52 -24.31 -1.67
N SER A 375 -22.45 -23.63 -0.52
CA SER A 375 -21.59 -22.44 -0.37
C SER A 375 -20.11 -22.79 -0.55
N PHE A 376 -19.69 -23.95 -0.03
CA PHE A 376 -18.32 -24.44 -0.20
C PHE A 376 -18.00 -24.70 -1.68
N VAL A 377 -18.87 -25.42 -2.39
CA VAL A 377 -18.69 -25.69 -3.83
C VAL A 377 -18.68 -24.40 -4.65
N ALA A 378 -19.57 -23.45 -4.35
CA ALA A 378 -19.63 -22.16 -5.02
C ALA A 378 -18.36 -21.32 -4.77
N SER A 379 -17.81 -21.36 -3.56
CA SER A 379 -16.54 -20.71 -3.22
C SER A 379 -15.38 -21.30 -4.02
N VAL A 380 -15.29 -22.64 -4.09
CA VAL A 380 -14.27 -23.33 -4.90
C VAL A 380 -14.42 -22.98 -6.39
N ALA A 381 -15.64 -23.00 -6.92
CA ALA A 381 -15.91 -22.63 -8.30
C ALA A 381 -15.48 -21.17 -8.60
N THR A 382 -15.73 -20.24 -7.66
CA THR A 382 -15.31 -18.84 -7.76
C THR A 382 -13.79 -18.72 -7.83
N ILE A 383 -13.06 -19.43 -6.96
CA ILE A 383 -11.58 -19.48 -6.99
C ILE A 383 -11.08 -20.01 -8.33
N VAL A 384 -11.68 -21.09 -8.84
CA VAL A 384 -11.25 -21.69 -10.10
C VAL A 384 -11.50 -20.75 -11.28
N VAL A 385 -12.70 -20.17 -11.40
CA VAL A 385 -13.05 -19.29 -12.53
C VAL A 385 -12.20 -18.02 -12.53
N PHE A 386 -12.17 -17.27 -11.44
CA PHE A 386 -11.40 -16.03 -11.37
C PHE A 386 -9.89 -16.29 -11.28
N GLY A 387 -9.48 -17.42 -10.71
CA GLY A 387 -8.08 -17.87 -10.69
C GLY A 387 -7.54 -18.19 -12.08
N ILE A 388 -8.32 -18.88 -12.92
CA ILE A 388 -7.96 -19.11 -14.33
C ILE A 388 -7.89 -17.78 -15.09
N LEU A 389 -8.84 -16.86 -14.87
CA LEU A 389 -8.79 -15.53 -15.49
C LEU A 389 -7.54 -14.74 -15.07
N ALA A 390 -7.22 -14.72 -13.78
CA ALA A 390 -6.01 -14.07 -13.26
C ALA A 390 -4.74 -14.73 -13.84
N LEU A 391 -4.71 -16.06 -13.94
CA LEU A 391 -3.61 -16.82 -14.55
C LEU A 391 -3.42 -16.42 -16.02
N LEU A 392 -4.49 -16.36 -16.82
CA LEU A 392 -4.43 -15.95 -18.22
C LEU A 392 -3.91 -14.52 -18.38
N ILE A 393 -4.31 -13.60 -17.49
CA ILE A 393 -3.83 -12.21 -17.50
C ILE A 393 -2.35 -12.15 -17.10
N CYS A 394 -1.93 -12.89 -16.07
CA CYS A 394 -0.52 -12.98 -15.68
C CYS A 394 0.36 -13.55 -16.80
N VAL A 395 -0.09 -14.61 -17.48
CA VAL A 395 0.60 -15.15 -18.66
C VAL A 395 0.67 -14.09 -19.77
N SER A 396 -0.42 -13.37 -20.03
CA SER A 396 -0.40 -12.29 -21.03
C SER A 396 0.58 -11.16 -20.68
N LEU A 397 0.70 -10.81 -19.40
CA LEU A 397 1.67 -9.84 -18.91
C LEU A 397 3.12 -10.34 -19.05
N GLN A 398 3.39 -11.62 -18.82
CA GLN A 398 4.72 -12.22 -19.03
C GLN A 398 5.14 -12.24 -20.50
N MET A 399 4.17 -12.32 -21.41
CA MET A 399 4.42 -12.30 -22.85
C MET A 399 4.76 -10.91 -23.38
N GLN A 400 4.58 -9.84 -22.59
CA GLN A 400 4.89 -8.48 -23.02
C GLN A 400 6.40 -8.22 -23.01
N PRO A 401 6.93 -7.46 -23.99
CA PRO A 401 8.34 -7.09 -24.03
C PRO A 401 8.70 -6.21 -22.82
N GLU A 402 9.69 -6.66 -22.05
CA GLU A 402 10.22 -5.91 -20.92
C GLU A 402 11.39 -4.99 -21.32
N ASN A 403 11.49 -3.84 -20.67
CA ASN A 403 12.68 -3.01 -20.75
C ASN A 403 13.85 -3.70 -20.02
N LYS A 404 14.95 -3.93 -20.74
CA LYS A 404 16.17 -4.58 -20.22
C LYS A 404 17.12 -3.62 -19.48
N SER A 405 16.66 -2.43 -19.10
CA SER A 405 17.44 -1.51 -18.27
C SER A 405 17.98 -2.23 -17.04
N LYS A 406 19.30 -2.14 -16.81
CA LYS A 406 19.96 -2.70 -15.64
C LYS A 406 19.49 -1.94 -14.41
N VAL A 407 18.77 -2.61 -13.52
CA VAL A 407 18.37 -2.09 -12.20
C VAL A 407 19.08 -2.90 -11.12
N THR A 408 19.40 -2.28 -9.99
CA THR A 408 20.14 -2.92 -8.89
C THR A 408 19.39 -4.10 -8.29
N PHE A 409 18.05 -4.07 -8.30
CA PHE A 409 17.19 -5.14 -7.82
C PHE A 409 15.94 -5.28 -8.69
N LYS A 410 15.54 -6.52 -9.00
CA LYS A 410 14.27 -6.88 -9.65
C LYS A 410 13.52 -7.86 -8.79
N VAL A 411 12.20 -7.68 -8.66
CA VAL A 411 11.35 -8.67 -7.98
C VAL A 411 11.38 -9.99 -8.75
N PRO A 412 11.63 -11.13 -8.08
CA PRO A 412 11.55 -12.43 -8.74
C PRO A 412 10.10 -12.80 -9.05
N GLY A 413 9.85 -13.39 -10.22
CA GLY A 413 8.54 -13.94 -10.57
C GLY A 413 7.46 -12.89 -10.86
N VAL A 414 7.81 -11.69 -11.33
CA VAL A 414 6.84 -10.75 -11.91
C VAL A 414 6.17 -11.40 -13.13
N PRO A 415 4.83 -11.29 -13.29
CA PRO A 415 3.84 -10.54 -12.51
C PRO A 415 3.16 -11.33 -11.38
N TRP A 416 3.50 -12.60 -11.17
CA TRP A 416 2.84 -13.49 -10.20
C TRP A 416 3.00 -13.04 -8.75
N LEU A 417 4.22 -12.66 -8.37
CA LEU A 417 4.51 -12.26 -6.98
C LEU A 417 3.72 -10.98 -6.60
N PRO A 418 3.74 -9.89 -7.39
CA PRO A 418 2.85 -8.76 -7.14
C PRO A 418 1.36 -9.11 -7.14
N ALA A 419 0.90 -10.00 -8.03
CA ALA A 419 -0.50 -10.42 -8.08
C ALA A 419 -0.93 -11.14 -6.79
N LEU A 420 -0.10 -12.05 -6.28
CA LEU A 420 -0.31 -12.72 -5.01
C LEU A 420 -0.32 -11.72 -3.83
N SER A 421 0.60 -10.76 -3.85
CA SER A 421 0.65 -9.69 -2.85
C SER A 421 -0.65 -8.88 -2.82
N ILE A 422 -1.16 -8.48 -4.00
CA ILE A 422 -2.44 -7.76 -4.11
C ILE A 422 -3.59 -8.64 -3.60
N LEU A 423 -3.64 -9.91 -3.99
CA LEU A 423 -4.70 -10.83 -3.56
C LEU A 423 -4.78 -10.96 -2.05
N VAL A 424 -3.65 -11.23 -1.38
CA VAL A 424 -3.61 -11.43 0.08
C VAL A 424 -3.94 -10.14 0.82
N ASN A 425 -3.32 -9.01 0.46
CA ASN A 425 -3.58 -7.74 1.13
C ASN A 425 -5.02 -7.26 0.91
N LEU A 426 -5.56 -7.45 -0.29
CA LEU A 426 -6.96 -7.09 -0.56
C LEU A 426 -7.92 -7.98 0.23
N HIS A 427 -7.65 -9.28 0.33
CA HIS A 427 -8.46 -10.18 1.17
C HIS A 427 -8.51 -9.72 2.63
N LEU A 428 -7.35 -9.34 3.19
CA LEU A 428 -7.25 -8.81 4.55
C LEU A 428 -8.03 -7.49 4.68
N MET A 429 -7.96 -6.61 3.69
CA MET A 429 -8.70 -5.34 3.71
C MET A 429 -10.22 -5.54 3.66
N PHE A 430 -10.72 -6.50 2.88
CA PHE A 430 -12.17 -6.75 2.82
C PHE A 430 -12.73 -7.42 4.08
N LYS A 431 -11.89 -8.09 4.89
CA LYS A 431 -12.29 -8.64 6.19
C LYS A 431 -12.37 -7.61 7.32
N MET A 432 -11.93 -6.38 7.08
CA MET A 432 -12.07 -5.30 8.06
C MET A 432 -13.53 -4.93 8.28
N SER A 433 -13.83 -4.44 9.49
CA SER A 433 -15.18 -4.05 9.87
C SER A 433 -15.73 -2.89 9.01
N GLY A 434 -17.05 -2.82 8.87
CA GLY A 434 -17.70 -1.73 8.13
C GLY A 434 -17.44 -0.34 8.72
N THR A 435 -17.26 -0.25 10.04
CA THR A 435 -16.94 1.01 10.74
C THR A 435 -15.56 1.54 10.35
N THR A 436 -14.58 0.65 10.18
CA THR A 436 -13.24 1.01 9.69
C THR A 436 -13.32 1.63 8.30
N TRP A 437 -14.10 1.02 7.39
CA TRP A 437 -14.30 1.54 6.03
C TRP A 437 -15.04 2.88 5.99
N ILE A 438 -16.06 3.05 6.83
CA ILE A 438 -16.78 4.33 6.96
C ILE A 438 -15.83 5.42 7.45
N SER A 439 -15.03 5.14 8.48
CA SER A 439 -14.06 6.09 9.04
C SER A 439 -13.01 6.49 7.99
N TYR A 440 -12.50 5.51 7.25
CA TYR A 440 -11.59 5.76 6.12
C TYR A 440 -12.23 6.63 5.03
N ALA A 441 -13.48 6.34 4.65
CA ALA A 441 -14.20 7.11 3.63
C ALA A 441 -14.45 8.56 4.05
N VAL A 442 -14.84 8.80 5.31
CA VAL A 442 -14.99 10.14 5.89
C VAL A 442 -13.66 10.89 5.85
N TRP A 443 -12.57 10.25 6.25
CA TRP A 443 -11.24 10.88 6.22
C TRP A 443 -10.76 11.20 4.80
N MET A 444 -11.01 10.31 3.86
CA MET A 444 -10.71 10.54 2.45
C MET A 444 -11.52 11.70 1.87
N PHE A 445 -12.79 11.85 2.28
CA PHE A 445 -13.61 12.99 1.88
C PHE A 445 -12.99 14.33 2.28
N PHE A 446 -12.51 14.46 3.53
CA PHE A 446 -11.79 15.66 3.98
C PHE A 446 -10.49 15.89 3.20
N GLY A 447 -9.73 14.82 2.91
CA GLY A 447 -8.53 14.91 2.08
C GLY A 447 -8.85 15.48 0.70
N PHE A 448 -9.85 14.93 0.02
CA PHE A 448 -10.26 15.43 -1.29
C PHE A 448 -10.79 16.87 -1.22
N LEU A 449 -11.52 17.25 -0.17
CA LEU A 449 -11.96 18.62 0.02
C LEU A 449 -10.78 19.60 0.07
N ILE A 450 -9.74 19.27 0.83
CA ILE A 450 -8.51 20.08 0.92
C ILE A 450 -7.77 20.10 -0.43
N TYR A 451 -7.68 18.95 -1.10
CA TYR A 451 -7.03 18.84 -2.41
C TYR A 451 -7.72 19.72 -3.46
N PHE A 452 -9.05 19.68 -3.57
CA PHE A 452 -9.78 20.47 -4.56
C PHE A 452 -9.89 21.96 -4.18
N ALA A 453 -9.97 22.28 -2.89
CA ALA A 453 -10.03 23.67 -2.43
C ALA A 453 -8.68 24.38 -2.55
N TYR A 454 -7.59 23.73 -2.15
CA TYR A 454 -6.25 24.33 -2.08
C TYR A 454 -5.29 23.79 -3.13
N GLY A 455 -5.14 22.46 -3.21
CA GLY A 455 -4.14 21.79 -4.05
C GLY A 455 -4.31 22.06 -5.54
N PHE A 456 -5.54 21.93 -6.06
CA PHE A 456 -5.85 22.15 -7.47
C PHE A 456 -5.59 23.59 -7.92
N TRP A 457 -5.84 24.56 -7.05
CA TRP A 457 -5.72 25.99 -7.37
C TRP A 457 -4.28 26.51 -7.24
N LYS A 458 -3.47 25.92 -6.35
CA LYS A 458 -2.12 26.40 -6.04
C LYS A 458 -0.98 25.52 -6.58
N SER A 459 -1.29 24.50 -7.39
CA SER A 459 -0.28 23.59 -7.95
C SER A 459 0.84 24.34 -8.69
N THR A 460 2.06 24.21 -8.16
CA THR A 460 3.29 24.84 -8.64
C THR A 460 3.63 24.44 -10.09
N GLU A 461 3.13 23.30 -10.56
CA GLU A 461 3.35 22.84 -11.93
C GLU A 461 2.51 23.63 -12.95
N ARG A 462 1.32 24.12 -12.59
CA ARG A 462 0.56 25.07 -13.43
C ARG A 462 1.31 26.38 -13.62
N LYS A 463 2.07 26.82 -12.61
CA LYS A 463 2.96 27.99 -12.73
C LYS A 463 4.13 27.72 -13.66
N ARG A 464 4.79 26.56 -13.56
CA ARG A 464 5.87 26.17 -14.50
C ARG A 464 5.37 26.04 -15.93
N GLU A 465 4.18 25.49 -16.15
CA GLU A 465 3.57 25.36 -17.48
C GLU A 465 3.26 26.75 -18.07
N ASN A 466 2.67 27.65 -17.27
CA ASN A 466 2.48 29.05 -17.65
C ASN A 466 3.81 29.80 -17.91
N GLU A 467 4.88 29.51 -17.15
CA GLU A 467 6.22 30.09 -17.35
C GLU A 467 6.88 29.53 -18.61
N THR A 468 6.72 28.22 -18.90
CA THR A 468 7.29 27.58 -20.09
C THR A 468 6.56 28.05 -21.36
N ASP A 469 5.23 28.21 -21.29
CA ASP A 469 4.42 28.78 -22.38
C ASP A 469 4.71 30.28 -22.58
N ALA A 470 4.99 31.02 -21.51
CA ALA A 470 5.45 32.41 -21.59
C ALA A 470 6.85 32.51 -22.24
N ASP A 471 7.80 31.66 -21.86
CA ASP A 471 9.13 31.62 -22.48
C ASP A 471 9.08 31.21 -23.96
N ALA A 472 8.23 30.25 -24.32
CA ALA A 472 8.04 29.80 -25.69
C ALA A 472 7.42 30.88 -26.59
N SER A 473 6.43 31.62 -26.06
CA SER A 473 5.81 32.74 -26.80
C SER A 473 6.79 33.91 -26.98
N ILE A 474 7.60 34.24 -25.96
CA ILE A 474 8.66 35.27 -26.06
C ILE A 474 9.74 34.87 -27.09
N GLN A 475 10.10 33.59 -27.19
CA GLN A 475 11.06 33.10 -28.19
C GLN A 475 10.52 33.19 -29.63
N LEU A 476 9.25 32.85 -29.84
CA LEU A 476 8.60 32.97 -31.15
C LEU A 476 8.49 34.43 -31.60
N GLU A 477 8.17 35.34 -30.69
CA GLU A 477 8.13 36.77 -30.98
C GLU A 477 9.52 37.30 -31.37
N ARG A 478 10.56 36.92 -30.61
CA ARG A 478 11.96 37.30 -30.90
C ARG A 478 12.45 36.77 -32.25
N ASN A 479 12.07 35.54 -32.60
CA ASN A 479 12.40 34.96 -33.90
C ASN A 479 11.65 35.66 -35.05
N SER A 480 10.42 36.14 -34.82
CA SER A 480 9.69 36.95 -35.81
C SER A 480 10.40 38.28 -36.10
N TYR A 481 10.85 39.01 -35.06
CA TYR A 481 11.60 40.27 -35.24
C TYR A 481 12.96 40.06 -35.93
N CYS A 482 13.64 38.93 -35.70
CA CYS A 482 14.89 38.61 -36.39
C CYS A 482 14.68 38.27 -37.89
N VAL A 483 13.53 37.73 -38.27
CA VAL A 483 13.21 37.45 -39.68
C VAL A 483 12.94 38.74 -40.46
N ASP A 484 12.26 39.71 -39.84
CA ASP A 484 11.98 41.00 -40.49
C ASP A 484 13.27 41.84 -40.72
N LEU A 485 14.23 41.79 -39.79
CA LEU A 485 15.53 42.49 -39.89
C LEU A 485 16.50 41.92 -40.93
N VAL A 486 16.29 40.69 -41.41
CA VAL A 486 17.11 40.06 -42.47
C VAL A 486 16.47 40.25 -43.86
N SER A 487 15.23 40.77 -43.91
CA SER A 487 14.45 40.99 -45.14
C SER A 487 14.49 42.43 -45.68
N THR A 488 15.24 43.33 -45.02
CA THR A 488 15.53 44.71 -45.46
C THR A 488 17.01 44.85 -45.79
#